data_AF-A0A1X2HAW8-F1
#
_entry.id   AF-A0A1X2HAW8-F1
#
_cell.length_a   1.000
_cell.length_b   1.000
_cell.length_c   1.000
_cell.angle_alpha   90.00
_cell.angle_beta   90.00
_cell.angle_gamma   90.00
#
_symmetry.space_group_name_H-M   'P 1'
#
loop_
_entity.id
_entity.type
_entity.pdbx_description
1 polymer ?
#
loop_
_entity_poly.entity_id
_entity_poly.type
_entity_poly.pdbx_seq_one_letter_code
_entity_poly.pdbx_strand_id
1 'polypeptide(L)'
;MPPKTRQQAHKEDDRGTKRTAEQQEEEQEQKQQQKQQQEQENEDEQGDEDQQDKEDQQGKKGQQGKKGQQKGEKKSTSPPPAKKSKQEDQEQVVDTEKKARVLEKGHIYFLYRPKMDVEDDVDNVDEVQKVYMVLKPYWTEDGTKRKPTLIILGRKVLPKTSQHQRYWAFVGLASDNMNDISEAFKEQSYQTKTRGERTVPPSRPMGEGVYQISSHSGHSHLAYLLTVPEEPDDVQKAFNIMKEASIVLSVKNPKISQPNVGLSSKQKADFPGKLQEGFRDRRWIALEGTTEYLNYQYAELMMVGATQDIEGELGDVGEELEEMEEEDKKHLRHVGVDKSVFDELNLAKKEHPTKPLQGDWA
;
A
#
# COMPACT_ATOMS: atom_id res chain seq x y z
N MET A 1 -15.44 -76.11 -25.41
CA MET A 1 -14.60 -75.25 -24.54
C MET A 1 -13.25 -75.05 -25.22
N PRO A 2 -12.99 -73.87 -25.81
CA PRO A 2 -11.67 -73.46 -26.25
C PRO A 2 -10.92 -72.68 -25.14
N PRO A 3 -9.58 -72.62 -25.15
CA PRO A 3 -8.78 -72.01 -24.10
C PRO A 3 -8.63 -70.48 -24.27
N LYS A 4 -8.28 -69.86 -23.13
CA LYS A 4 -8.27 -68.42 -22.84
C LYS A 4 -7.16 -67.62 -23.53
N THR A 5 -7.51 -66.38 -23.84
CA THR A 5 -6.71 -65.22 -24.24
C THR A 5 -5.58 -64.89 -23.25
N ARG A 6 -4.37 -64.57 -23.77
CA ARG A 6 -3.31 -63.85 -23.05
C ARG A 6 -2.78 -62.73 -23.96
N GLN A 7 -3.19 -61.49 -23.69
CA GLN A 7 -2.44 -60.29 -24.07
C GLN A 7 -2.36 -59.41 -22.82
N GLN A 8 -1.15 -59.27 -22.31
CA GLN A 8 -0.73 -58.29 -21.31
C GLN A 8 0.51 -57.59 -21.87
N ALA A 9 0.69 -56.33 -21.46
CA ALA A 9 1.82 -55.43 -21.66
C ALA A 9 1.73 -54.48 -22.87
N HIS A 10 1.28 -53.25 -22.59
CA HIS A 10 2.03 -52.00 -22.82
C HIS A 10 1.18 -50.82 -22.31
N LYS A 11 1.49 -50.33 -21.09
CA LYS A 11 0.95 -49.07 -20.55
C LYS A 11 1.82 -48.57 -19.37
N GLU A 12 3.11 -48.35 -19.60
CA GLU A 12 3.99 -47.75 -18.58
C GLU A 12 4.83 -46.54 -19.01
N ASP A 13 4.81 -46.09 -20.27
CA ASP A 13 5.72 -45.01 -20.72
C ASP A 13 5.15 -43.58 -20.78
N ASP A 14 3.93 -43.32 -20.29
CA ASP A 14 3.29 -41.99 -20.43
C ASP A 14 3.31 -41.12 -19.15
N ARG A 15 3.89 -41.61 -18.04
CA ARG A 15 3.97 -40.87 -16.76
C ARG A 15 5.28 -40.11 -16.56
N GLY A 16 6.36 -40.50 -17.26
CA GLY A 16 7.65 -39.82 -17.18
C GLY A 16 7.64 -38.48 -17.91
N THR A 17 7.06 -38.45 -19.11
CA THR A 17 7.07 -37.29 -20.02
C THR A 17 6.21 -36.13 -19.51
N LYS A 18 5.10 -36.42 -18.82
CA LYS A 18 4.19 -35.41 -18.23
C LYS A 18 4.79 -34.68 -17.01
N ARG A 19 5.56 -35.36 -16.17
CA ARG A 19 6.24 -34.74 -15.02
C ARG A 19 7.28 -33.72 -15.44
N THR A 20 7.99 -33.96 -16.55
CA THR A 20 8.96 -33.03 -17.13
C THR A 20 8.30 -31.78 -17.74
N ALA A 21 7.10 -31.90 -18.31
CA ALA A 21 6.40 -30.75 -18.88
C ALA A 21 5.82 -29.82 -17.81
N GLU A 22 5.27 -30.38 -16.72
CA GLU A 22 4.74 -29.60 -15.58
C GLU A 22 5.84 -28.88 -14.80
N GLN A 23 7.01 -29.49 -14.63
CA GLN A 23 8.17 -28.82 -14.03
C GLN A 23 8.71 -27.69 -14.93
N GLN A 24 8.65 -27.85 -16.25
CA GLN A 24 9.06 -26.81 -17.19
C GLN A 24 8.10 -25.61 -17.21
N GLU A 25 6.81 -25.83 -16.99
CA GLU A 25 5.79 -24.76 -16.94
C GLU A 25 5.89 -23.96 -15.63
N GLU A 26 6.08 -24.63 -14.48
CA GLU A 26 6.37 -23.96 -13.20
C GLU A 26 7.70 -23.19 -13.21
N GLU A 27 8.75 -23.74 -13.84
CA GLU A 27 10.03 -23.06 -14.01
C GLU A 27 9.91 -21.85 -14.97
N GLN A 28 9.01 -21.92 -15.96
CA GLN A 28 8.70 -20.79 -16.84
C GLN A 28 7.91 -19.68 -16.13
N GLU A 29 6.91 -20.01 -15.30
CA GLU A 29 6.19 -19.03 -14.49
C GLU A 29 7.09 -18.37 -13.45
N GLN A 30 7.97 -19.13 -12.78
CA GLN A 30 8.96 -18.58 -11.85
C GLN A 30 9.96 -17.67 -12.56
N LYS A 31 10.45 -18.05 -13.76
CA LYS A 31 11.30 -17.18 -14.58
C LYS A 31 10.58 -15.93 -15.06
N GLN A 32 9.28 -16.00 -15.34
CA GLN A 32 8.47 -14.84 -15.69
C GLN A 32 8.30 -13.88 -14.51
N GLN A 33 8.07 -14.41 -13.30
CA GLN A 33 7.97 -13.61 -12.07
C GLN A 33 9.32 -12.99 -11.67
N GLN A 34 10.42 -13.74 -11.77
CA GLN A 34 11.76 -13.20 -11.55
C GLN A 34 12.12 -12.13 -12.59
N LYS A 35 11.75 -12.34 -13.86
CA LYS A 35 11.99 -11.34 -14.91
C LYS A 35 11.17 -10.07 -14.68
N GLN A 36 9.92 -10.18 -14.20
CA GLN A 36 9.11 -9.02 -13.82
C GLN A 36 9.66 -8.30 -12.59
N GLN A 37 10.20 -9.01 -11.60
CA GLN A 37 10.88 -8.40 -10.46
C GLN A 37 12.15 -7.67 -10.89
N GLN A 38 12.94 -8.27 -11.78
CA GLN A 38 14.20 -7.70 -12.26
C GLN A 38 13.96 -6.52 -13.23
N GLU A 39 12.92 -6.57 -14.07
CA GLU A 39 12.49 -5.43 -14.90
C GLU A 39 12.00 -4.27 -14.02
N GLN A 40 11.33 -4.55 -12.89
CA GLN A 40 10.90 -3.53 -11.93
C GLN A 40 12.09 -2.92 -11.15
N GLU A 41 13.06 -3.71 -10.70
CA GLU A 41 14.29 -3.21 -10.06
C GLU A 41 15.10 -2.30 -10.99
N ASN A 42 15.20 -2.65 -12.28
CA ASN A 42 15.87 -1.81 -13.28
C ASN A 42 15.10 -0.51 -13.58
N GLU A 43 13.76 -0.52 -13.55
CA GLU A 43 12.95 0.70 -13.71
C GLU A 43 13.01 1.62 -12.48
N ASP A 44 13.14 1.06 -11.27
CA ASP A 44 13.36 1.83 -10.04
C ASP A 44 14.75 2.51 -10.07
N GLU A 45 15.81 1.83 -10.54
CA GLU A 45 17.15 2.43 -10.72
C GLU A 45 17.16 3.53 -11.81
N GLN A 46 16.48 3.33 -12.95
CA GLN A 46 16.38 4.37 -14.00
C GLN A 46 15.52 5.57 -13.57
N GLY A 47 14.51 5.35 -12.72
CA GLY A 47 13.66 6.41 -12.18
C GLY A 47 14.39 7.34 -11.21
N ASP A 48 15.38 6.83 -10.48
CA ASP A 48 16.24 7.62 -9.59
C ASP A 48 17.28 8.43 -10.38
N GLU A 49 17.87 7.89 -11.46
CA GLU A 49 18.80 8.65 -12.33
C GLU A 49 18.11 9.82 -13.05
N ASP A 50 16.88 9.61 -13.56
CA ASP A 50 16.10 10.65 -14.26
C ASP A 50 15.61 11.79 -13.33
N GLN A 51 15.62 11.58 -12.01
CA GLN A 51 15.33 12.61 -11.01
C GLN A 51 16.60 13.33 -10.54
N GLN A 52 17.73 12.63 -10.40
CA GLN A 52 19.03 13.25 -10.10
C GLN A 52 19.48 14.22 -11.20
N ASP A 53 19.25 13.89 -12.47
CA ASP A 53 19.56 14.78 -13.61
C ASP A 53 18.66 16.02 -13.71
N LYS A 54 17.48 16.01 -13.06
CA LYS A 54 16.55 17.16 -13.03
C LYS A 54 16.81 18.09 -11.85
N GLU A 55 17.27 17.58 -10.71
CA GLU A 55 17.71 18.41 -9.59
C GLU A 55 19.02 19.16 -9.92
N ASP A 56 19.97 18.53 -10.61
CA ASP A 56 21.24 19.17 -10.98
C ASP A 56 21.10 20.26 -12.07
N GLN A 57 20.02 20.22 -12.88
CA GLN A 57 19.75 21.23 -13.92
C GLN A 57 18.97 22.45 -13.43
N GLN A 58 18.36 22.42 -12.23
CA GLN A 58 17.74 23.61 -11.63
C GLN A 58 18.67 24.38 -10.67
N GLY A 59 19.84 23.84 -10.33
CA GLY A 59 20.84 24.48 -9.47
C GLY A 59 21.87 25.41 -10.15
N LYS A 60 21.90 25.53 -11.49
CA LYS A 60 22.93 26.32 -12.21
C LYS A 60 22.39 27.28 -13.27
N LYS A 61 21.58 28.27 -12.86
CA LYS A 61 21.48 29.55 -13.58
C LYS A 61 21.48 30.73 -12.60
N GLY A 62 22.68 31.11 -12.19
CA GLY A 62 22.91 32.34 -11.45
C GLY A 62 24.40 32.65 -11.31
N GLN A 63 24.88 33.60 -12.12
CA GLN A 63 26.18 34.29 -12.02
C GLN A 63 27.44 33.55 -12.48
N GLN A 64 27.90 33.89 -13.69
CA GLN A 64 29.27 34.40 -13.86
C GLN A 64 29.39 35.19 -15.17
N GLY A 65 29.48 36.52 -15.02
CA GLY A 65 29.73 37.47 -16.10
C GLY A 65 30.72 38.54 -15.64
N LYS A 66 31.98 38.32 -16.01
CA LYS A 66 33.05 39.32 -16.31
C LYS A 66 33.46 40.34 -15.23
N LYS A 67 34.66 40.10 -14.67
CA LYS A 67 35.57 41.15 -14.19
C LYS A 67 36.26 41.82 -15.40
N GLY A 68 36.24 43.15 -15.42
CA GLY A 68 37.06 44.02 -16.25
C GLY A 68 37.35 45.31 -15.49
N GLN A 69 38.61 45.71 -15.45
CA GLN A 69 39.26 46.74 -14.63
C GLN A 69 38.64 48.15 -14.68
N GLN A 70 38.74 48.91 -13.57
CA GLN A 70 39.51 50.17 -13.53
C GLN A 70 39.71 50.72 -12.09
N LYS A 71 40.84 51.43 -11.96
CA LYS A 71 41.49 52.07 -10.79
C LYS A 71 40.92 53.48 -10.56
N GLY A 72 40.99 54.01 -9.34
CA GLY A 72 41.17 55.47 -9.13
C GLY A 72 40.47 56.13 -7.94
N GLU A 73 41.25 56.31 -6.86
CA GLU A 73 41.37 57.49 -5.97
C GLU A 73 40.18 58.14 -5.19
N LYS A 74 40.33 58.04 -3.85
CA LYS A 74 40.25 59.07 -2.78
C LYS A 74 39.42 60.36 -3.02
N LYS A 75 38.48 60.65 -2.08
CA LYS A 75 38.60 61.77 -1.12
C LYS A 75 37.53 61.74 -0.01
N SER A 76 37.99 62.18 1.16
CA SER A 76 37.36 62.41 2.46
C SER A 76 36.39 63.60 2.51
N THR A 77 35.38 63.57 3.39
CA THR A 77 34.99 64.63 4.36
C THR A 77 33.83 64.18 5.27
N SER A 78 33.84 64.66 6.52
CA SER A 78 33.04 64.27 7.70
C SER A 78 31.70 65.09 7.87
N PRO A 79 30.86 64.86 8.92
CA PRO A 79 29.35 64.89 8.98
C PRO A 79 28.74 66.28 9.39
N PRO A 80 27.42 66.52 9.77
CA PRO A 80 26.27 65.69 10.25
C PRO A 80 24.86 66.23 9.75
N PRO A 81 23.65 66.13 10.40
CA PRO A 81 23.14 65.38 11.57
C PRO A 81 21.77 64.63 11.36
N ALA A 82 21.31 64.03 12.46
CA ALA A 82 20.13 63.19 12.67
C ALA A 82 18.78 63.63 12.06
N LYS A 83 18.01 62.64 11.57
CA LYS A 83 16.53 62.65 11.54
C LYS A 83 15.98 61.30 11.98
N LYS A 84 15.12 61.34 13.00
CA LYS A 84 14.20 60.26 13.38
C LYS A 84 12.96 60.30 12.48
N SER A 85 12.57 59.16 11.93
CA SER A 85 11.23 58.82 11.43
C SER A 85 11.20 57.29 11.26
N LYS A 86 10.61 56.54 12.20
CA LYS A 86 9.23 56.02 12.21
C LYS A 86 8.91 55.04 11.06
N GLN A 87 8.55 53.82 11.48
CA GLN A 87 7.79 52.76 10.81
C GLN A 87 8.48 52.06 9.62
N GLU A 88 8.65 50.75 9.71
CA GLU A 88 7.65 49.79 9.25
C GLU A 88 8.04 48.38 9.68
N ASP A 89 7.01 47.65 10.09
CA ASP A 89 7.06 46.28 10.58
C ASP A 89 7.74 45.37 9.56
N GLN A 90 8.81 44.69 9.97
CA GLN A 90 9.22 43.48 9.28
C GLN A 90 8.20 42.42 9.69
N GLU A 91 7.15 42.31 8.87
CA GLU A 91 6.34 41.10 8.79
C GLU A 91 7.32 39.92 8.68
N GLN A 92 7.37 39.14 9.77
CA GLN A 92 7.85 37.79 9.73
C GLN A 92 7.09 37.11 8.61
N VAL A 93 7.80 36.75 7.54
CA VAL A 93 7.33 35.74 6.61
C VAL A 93 7.34 34.46 7.43
N VAL A 94 6.24 34.22 8.13
CA VAL A 94 5.98 32.94 8.77
C VAL A 94 5.85 31.98 7.62
N ASP A 95 6.88 31.16 7.45
CA ASP A 95 6.81 29.95 6.63
C ASP A 95 5.62 29.19 7.21
N THR A 96 4.49 29.24 6.49
CA THR A 96 3.31 28.49 6.87
C THR A 96 3.63 27.05 6.49
N GLU A 97 4.34 26.37 7.38
CA GLU A 97 4.39 24.92 7.42
C GLU A 97 2.96 24.44 7.18
N LYS A 98 2.74 23.76 6.06
CA LYS A 98 1.41 23.30 5.67
C LYS A 98 0.99 22.23 6.65
N LYS A 99 0.30 22.66 7.70
CA LYS A 99 -0.28 21.82 8.74
C LYS A 99 -1.02 20.65 8.10
N ALA A 100 -0.77 19.44 8.60
CA ALA A 100 -1.47 18.26 8.15
C ALA A 100 -3.00 18.41 8.37
N ARG A 101 -3.79 17.79 7.50
CA ARG A 101 -5.26 17.84 7.56
C ARG A 101 -5.85 16.45 7.37
N VAL A 102 -6.67 15.99 8.30
CA VAL A 102 -7.30 14.66 8.20
C VAL A 102 -8.43 14.66 7.18
N LEU A 103 -8.42 13.68 6.28
CA LEU A 103 -9.40 13.49 5.20
C LEU A 103 -10.36 12.34 5.50
N GLU A 104 -9.87 11.27 6.13
CA GLU A 104 -10.62 10.05 6.45
C GLU A 104 -10.08 9.41 7.72
N LYS A 105 -10.94 8.78 8.52
CA LYS A 105 -10.60 7.99 9.71
C LYS A 105 -11.36 6.66 9.71
N GLY A 106 -10.76 5.61 10.25
CA GLY A 106 -11.38 4.31 10.28
C GLY A 106 -10.60 3.23 11.03
N HIS A 107 -11.11 2.00 10.99
CA HIS A 107 -10.37 0.80 11.38
C HIS A 107 -9.67 0.19 10.17
N ILE A 108 -8.46 -0.31 10.39
CA ILE A 108 -7.64 -1.00 9.39
C ILE A 108 -7.44 -2.45 9.81
N TYR A 109 -7.50 -3.36 8.84
CA TYR A 109 -7.29 -4.78 9.08
C TYR A 109 -6.32 -5.35 8.05
N PHE A 110 -5.42 -6.21 8.51
CA PHE A 110 -4.50 -6.94 7.66
C PHE A 110 -4.87 -8.42 7.67
N LEU A 111 -5.00 -8.99 6.48
CA LEU A 111 -5.28 -10.42 6.31
C LEU A 111 -4.37 -10.99 5.24
N TYR A 112 -4.01 -12.26 5.37
CA TYR A 112 -3.32 -12.98 4.30
C TYR A 112 -4.10 -14.22 3.90
N ARG A 113 -3.94 -14.66 2.65
CA ARG A 113 -4.46 -15.93 2.16
C ARG A 113 -3.30 -16.89 1.90
N PRO A 114 -3.29 -18.08 2.51
CA PRO A 114 -2.34 -19.13 2.18
C PRO A 114 -2.42 -19.58 0.71
N LYS A 115 -1.34 -20.16 0.19
CA LYS A 115 -1.36 -20.91 -1.07
C LYS A 115 -2.21 -22.17 -0.94
N MET A 116 -2.67 -22.70 -2.08
CA MET A 116 -3.62 -23.82 -2.12
C MET A 116 -3.11 -25.11 -1.46
N ASP A 117 -1.80 -25.35 -1.47
CA ASP A 117 -1.21 -26.58 -0.94
C ASP A 117 -0.75 -26.45 0.53
N VAL A 118 -1.15 -25.36 1.21
CA VAL A 118 -0.81 -25.08 2.61
C VAL A 118 -2.09 -25.19 3.44
N GLU A 119 -2.30 -26.37 4.03
CA GLU A 119 -3.54 -26.69 4.76
C GLU A 119 -3.50 -26.22 6.22
N ASP A 120 -2.35 -26.35 6.91
CA ASP A 120 -2.25 -26.14 8.36
C ASP A 120 -1.59 -24.80 8.72
N ASP A 121 -0.27 -24.72 8.73
CA ASP A 121 0.49 -23.55 9.16
C ASP A 121 1.23 -22.91 7.98
N VAL A 122 1.27 -21.58 7.97
CA VAL A 122 2.05 -20.79 7.00
C VAL A 122 3.30 -20.35 7.74
N ASP A 123 4.44 -20.84 7.29
CA ASP A 123 5.71 -20.64 8.01
C ASP A 123 6.47 -19.40 7.49
N ASN A 124 6.14 -18.93 6.27
CA ASN A 124 6.85 -17.83 5.62
C ASN A 124 5.99 -17.09 4.57
N VAL A 125 6.50 -15.94 4.09
CA VAL A 125 5.84 -15.09 3.10
C VAL A 125 5.66 -15.78 1.73
N ASP A 126 6.51 -16.76 1.39
CA ASP A 126 6.42 -17.46 0.11
C ASP A 126 5.20 -18.36 0.03
N GLU A 127 4.77 -18.92 1.15
CA GLU A 127 3.55 -19.71 1.29
C GLU A 127 2.25 -18.91 1.27
N VAL A 128 2.37 -17.57 1.28
CA VAL A 128 1.23 -16.68 1.16
C VAL A 128 0.89 -16.48 -0.31
N GLN A 129 -0.38 -16.60 -0.68
CA GLN A 129 -0.86 -16.29 -2.01
C GLN A 129 -1.08 -14.78 -2.17
N LYS A 130 -1.77 -14.16 -1.21
CA LYS A 130 -2.18 -12.74 -1.26
C LYS A 130 -2.15 -12.12 0.13
N VAL A 131 -1.85 -10.82 0.17
CA VAL A 131 -2.05 -9.99 1.35
C VAL A 131 -3.09 -8.92 1.05
N TYR A 132 -3.94 -8.69 2.04
CA TYR A 132 -5.08 -7.80 2.00
C TYR A 132 -4.94 -6.74 3.10
N MET A 133 -5.33 -5.53 2.75
CA MET A 133 -5.55 -4.43 3.68
C MET A 133 -7.00 -3.99 3.54
N VAL A 134 -7.78 -4.07 4.61
CA VAL A 134 -9.17 -3.62 4.65
C VAL A 134 -9.23 -2.28 5.37
N LEU A 135 -9.78 -1.28 4.70
CA LEU A 135 -10.10 0.01 5.31
C LEU A 135 -11.60 0.07 5.57
N LYS A 136 -11.97 0.29 6.84
CA LYS A 136 -13.36 0.48 7.28
C LYS A 136 -13.53 1.91 7.81
N PRO A 137 -13.86 2.87 6.92
CA PRO A 137 -14.00 4.27 7.30
C PRO A 137 -15.28 4.50 8.11
N TYR A 138 -15.18 5.33 9.15
CA TYR A 138 -16.34 5.82 9.91
C TYR A 138 -16.50 7.34 9.84
N TRP A 139 -15.49 8.06 9.34
CA TRP A 139 -15.53 9.51 9.20
C TRP A 139 -14.76 9.98 7.96
N THR A 140 -15.26 11.02 7.31
CA THR A 140 -14.63 11.73 6.19
C THR A 140 -14.83 13.24 6.35
N GLU A 141 -13.83 14.02 5.97
CA GLU A 141 -13.85 15.48 6.09
C GLU A 141 -14.89 16.14 5.19
N ASP A 142 -15.00 15.67 3.94
CA ASP A 142 -15.89 16.22 2.92
C ASP A 142 -17.33 15.67 3.01
N GLY A 143 -17.60 14.78 3.97
CA GLY A 143 -18.87 14.08 4.12
C GLY A 143 -19.16 13.06 3.02
N THR A 144 -18.19 12.77 2.15
CA THR A 144 -18.34 11.75 1.11
C THR A 144 -18.52 10.39 1.77
N LYS A 145 -19.54 9.66 1.32
CA LYS A 145 -19.76 8.29 1.78
C LYS A 145 -18.63 7.40 1.30
N ARG A 146 -17.83 6.92 2.23
CA ARG A 146 -16.77 5.95 1.98
C ARG A 146 -17.23 4.54 2.35
N LYS A 147 -16.95 3.61 1.45
CA LYS A 147 -17.29 2.19 1.61
C LYS A 147 -16.14 1.47 2.31
N PRO A 148 -16.43 0.47 3.15
CA PRO A 148 -15.46 -0.58 3.44
C PRO A 148 -14.77 -1.06 2.16
N THR A 149 -13.44 -1.05 2.16
CA THR A 149 -12.62 -1.22 0.96
C THR A 149 -11.58 -2.30 1.22
N LEU A 150 -11.59 -3.35 0.41
CA LEU A 150 -10.56 -4.38 0.33
C LEU A 150 -9.48 -3.95 -0.67
N ILE A 151 -8.27 -3.73 -0.19
CA ILE A 151 -7.08 -3.44 -0.99
C ILE A 151 -6.22 -4.69 -1.06
N ILE A 152 -5.76 -5.03 -2.25
CA ILE A 152 -4.85 -6.16 -2.50
C ILE A 152 -3.45 -5.60 -2.73
N LEU A 153 -2.49 -6.05 -1.94
CA LEU A 153 -1.09 -5.63 -2.08
C LEU A 153 -0.41 -6.44 -3.20
N GLY A 154 0.23 -5.76 -4.14
CA GLY A 154 0.91 -6.38 -5.28
C GLY A 154 2.23 -7.04 -4.88
N ARG A 155 2.93 -6.44 -3.92
CA ARG A 155 3.95 -7.12 -3.12
C ARG A 155 3.24 -7.66 -1.89
N LYS A 156 3.51 -8.90 -1.50
CA LYS A 156 2.88 -9.53 -0.32
C LYS A 156 3.33 -8.88 1.01
N VAL A 157 3.91 -7.68 0.99
CA VAL A 157 4.51 -6.96 2.13
C VAL A 157 4.24 -5.46 1.95
N LEU A 158 4.18 -4.71 3.05
CA LEU A 158 4.12 -3.24 3.01
C LEU A 158 5.50 -2.63 2.67
N PRO A 159 5.54 -1.44 2.05
CA PRO A 159 6.81 -0.77 1.73
C PRO A 159 7.54 -0.37 3.00
N LYS A 160 8.86 -0.63 3.05
CA LYS A 160 9.68 -0.19 4.18
C LYS A 160 9.84 1.33 4.15
N THR A 161 9.67 1.95 5.32
CA THR A 161 9.81 3.40 5.52
C THR A 161 11.25 3.88 5.36
N SER A 162 12.23 3.02 5.61
CA SER A 162 13.67 3.37 5.51
C SER A 162 14.24 3.42 4.10
N GLN A 163 13.49 2.96 3.08
CA GLN A 163 14.02 2.76 1.73
C GLN A 163 13.19 3.44 0.62
N HIS A 164 12.19 4.26 0.96
CA HIS A 164 11.27 4.91 0.00
C HIS A 164 10.75 3.96 -1.09
N GLN A 165 10.57 2.69 -0.75
CA GLN A 165 10.19 1.65 -1.70
C GLN A 165 8.79 1.92 -2.26
N ARG A 166 8.65 1.76 -3.57
CA ARG A 166 7.41 2.02 -4.30
C ARG A 166 6.68 0.72 -4.56
N TYR A 167 5.66 0.44 -3.77
CA TYR A 167 4.87 -0.77 -3.91
C TYR A 167 3.51 -0.50 -4.50
N TRP A 168 3.11 -1.43 -5.35
CA TRP A 168 1.84 -1.40 -6.02
C TRP A 168 0.74 -2.05 -5.19
N ALA A 169 -0.46 -1.49 -5.23
CA ALA A 169 -1.68 -2.13 -4.74
C ALA A 169 -2.88 -1.77 -5.61
N PHE A 170 -4.02 -2.42 -5.39
CA PHE A 170 -5.28 -1.99 -6.02
C PHE A 170 -6.49 -2.33 -5.16
N VAL A 171 -7.58 -1.60 -5.37
CA VAL A 171 -8.87 -1.89 -4.74
C VAL A 171 -9.46 -3.15 -5.37
N GLY A 172 -9.50 -4.24 -4.61
CA GLY A 172 -10.10 -5.50 -5.02
C GLY A 172 -11.63 -5.48 -4.94
N LEU A 173 -12.18 -4.83 -3.91
CA LEU A 173 -13.63 -4.69 -3.70
C LEU A 173 -13.89 -3.45 -2.83
N ALA A 174 -14.98 -2.73 -3.10
CA ALA A 174 -15.50 -1.70 -2.21
C ALA A 174 -17.02 -1.85 -2.13
N SER A 175 -17.54 -2.14 -0.94
CA SER A 175 -18.98 -2.40 -0.75
C SER A 175 -19.50 -1.81 0.55
N ASP A 176 -20.75 -1.34 0.51
CA ASP A 176 -21.51 -0.94 1.70
C ASP A 176 -21.98 -2.14 2.54
N ASN A 177 -21.93 -3.35 1.97
CA ASN A 177 -22.32 -4.58 2.64
C ASN A 177 -21.07 -5.37 3.04
N MET A 178 -20.86 -5.51 4.35
CA MET A 178 -19.68 -6.21 4.87
C MET A 178 -19.64 -7.69 4.49
N ASN A 179 -20.79 -8.30 4.18
CA ASN A 179 -20.83 -9.66 3.66
C ASN A 179 -20.09 -9.80 2.33
N ASP A 180 -20.13 -8.80 1.46
CA ASP A 180 -19.44 -8.91 0.16
C ASP A 180 -17.92 -8.99 0.37
N ILE A 181 -17.41 -8.30 1.40
CA ILE A 181 -16.00 -8.34 1.79
C ILE A 181 -15.68 -9.67 2.49
N SER A 182 -16.54 -10.16 3.39
CA SER A 182 -16.30 -11.43 4.09
C SER A 182 -16.29 -12.62 3.12
N GLU A 183 -17.15 -12.62 2.10
CA GLU A 183 -17.14 -13.63 1.03
C GLU A 183 -15.80 -13.67 0.28
N ALA A 184 -15.11 -12.54 0.12
CA ALA A 184 -13.79 -12.51 -0.52
C ALA A 184 -12.73 -13.28 0.28
N PHE A 185 -12.96 -13.48 1.59
CA PHE A 185 -12.03 -14.15 2.49
C PHE A 185 -12.32 -15.63 2.71
N LYS A 186 -13.52 -16.11 2.38
CA LYS A 186 -13.89 -17.52 2.58
C LYS A 186 -13.05 -18.49 1.74
N GLU A 187 -13.14 -19.76 2.12
CA GLU A 187 -12.63 -20.87 1.32
C GLU A 187 -13.34 -20.90 -0.04
N GLN A 188 -12.60 -21.20 -1.11
CA GLN A 188 -13.17 -21.33 -2.45
C GLN A 188 -12.75 -22.66 -3.09
N SER A 189 -13.72 -23.53 -3.34
CA SER A 189 -13.49 -24.79 -4.05
C SER A 189 -13.89 -24.65 -5.52
N TYR A 190 -13.01 -25.08 -6.43
CA TYR A 190 -13.26 -25.02 -7.87
C TYR A 190 -12.68 -26.23 -8.59
N GLN A 191 -13.35 -26.64 -9.66
CA GLN A 191 -12.91 -27.77 -10.48
C GLN A 191 -11.88 -27.31 -11.52
N THR A 192 -10.70 -27.90 -11.49
CA THR A 192 -9.69 -27.71 -12.53
C THR A 192 -9.83 -28.75 -13.63
N LYS A 193 -9.53 -28.34 -14.87
CA LYS A 193 -9.63 -29.22 -16.04
C LYS A 193 -8.61 -30.36 -16.04
N THR A 194 -7.51 -30.20 -15.31
CA THR A 194 -6.34 -31.10 -15.37
C THR A 194 -6.08 -31.85 -14.05
N ARG A 195 -6.43 -31.28 -12.90
CA ARG A 195 -6.07 -31.81 -11.58
C ARG A 195 -7.26 -32.04 -10.64
N GLY A 196 -8.51 -31.98 -11.13
CA GLY A 196 -9.70 -32.21 -10.31
C GLY A 196 -10.04 -31.01 -9.41
N GLU A 197 -10.71 -31.26 -8.29
CA GLU A 197 -11.11 -30.22 -7.34
C GLU A 197 -9.90 -29.59 -6.67
N ARG A 198 -9.86 -28.26 -6.64
CA ARG A 198 -8.89 -27.47 -5.88
C ARG A 198 -9.62 -26.58 -4.91
N THR A 199 -9.05 -26.44 -3.72
CA THR A 199 -9.58 -25.60 -2.65
C THR A 199 -8.56 -24.51 -2.36
N VAL A 200 -9.04 -23.27 -2.38
CA VAL A 200 -8.29 -22.10 -1.94
C VAL A 200 -8.61 -21.88 -0.46
N PRO A 201 -7.61 -21.92 0.43
CA PRO A 201 -7.84 -21.74 1.86
C PRO A 201 -8.50 -20.38 2.20
N PRO A 202 -9.24 -20.32 3.31
CA PRO A 202 -9.76 -19.08 3.83
C PRO A 202 -8.63 -18.13 4.23
N SER A 203 -8.89 -16.83 4.18
CA SER A 203 -7.94 -15.80 4.62
C SER A 203 -7.86 -15.75 6.14
N ARG A 204 -6.72 -15.32 6.64
CA ARG A 204 -6.32 -15.34 8.05
C ARG A 204 -6.03 -13.91 8.51
N PRO A 205 -6.67 -13.40 9.58
CA PRO A 205 -6.36 -12.08 10.12
C PRO A 205 -4.98 -12.09 10.77
N MET A 206 -4.19 -11.05 10.49
CA MET A 206 -2.84 -10.87 11.02
C MET A 206 -2.61 -9.48 11.62
N GLY A 207 -3.58 -8.58 11.55
CA GLY A 207 -3.47 -7.30 12.23
C GLY A 207 -4.78 -6.53 12.24
N GLU A 208 -4.99 -5.76 13.28
CA GLU A 208 -6.10 -4.81 13.44
C GLU A 208 -5.54 -3.54 14.07
N GLY A 209 -6.12 -2.40 13.69
CA GLY A 209 -5.71 -1.10 14.18
C GLY A 209 -6.65 0.01 13.75
N VAL A 210 -6.24 1.22 14.06
CA VAL A 210 -6.88 2.45 13.59
C VAL A 210 -6.05 3.09 12.50
N TYR A 211 -6.69 3.80 11.58
CA TYR A 211 -6.00 4.55 10.56
C TYR A 211 -6.62 5.93 10.34
N GLN A 212 -5.81 6.77 9.72
CA GLN A 212 -6.24 8.00 9.10
C GLN A 212 -5.60 8.17 7.72
N ILE A 213 -6.31 8.86 6.83
CA ILE A 213 -5.71 9.42 5.63
C ILE A 213 -5.64 10.93 5.83
N SER A 214 -4.44 11.51 5.77
CA SER A 214 -4.22 12.95 5.93
C SER A 214 -3.53 13.55 4.70
N SER A 215 -3.81 14.82 4.41
CA SER A 215 -3.04 15.62 3.46
C SER A 215 -1.91 16.33 4.20
N HIS A 216 -0.67 16.14 3.76
CA HIS A 216 0.49 16.86 4.27
C HIS A 216 1.50 17.09 3.14
N SER A 217 2.02 18.31 3.04
CA SER A 217 3.05 18.68 2.04
C SER A 217 2.75 18.29 0.58
N GLY A 218 1.45 18.20 0.20
CA GLY A 218 1.01 17.81 -1.15
C GLY A 218 0.93 16.30 -1.40
N HIS A 219 1.15 15.50 -0.36
CA HIS A 219 0.99 14.05 -0.35
C HIS A 219 -0.23 13.64 0.47
N SER A 220 -0.69 12.41 0.27
CA SER A 220 -1.68 11.80 1.15
C SER A 220 -1.02 10.70 1.93
N HIS A 221 -1.03 10.79 3.26
CA HIS A 221 -0.44 9.83 4.16
C HIS A 221 -1.54 8.93 4.69
N LEU A 222 -1.48 7.63 4.39
CA LEU A 222 -2.20 6.59 5.12
C LEU A 222 -1.34 6.24 6.34
N ALA A 223 -1.70 6.79 7.49
CA ALA A 223 -1.05 6.54 8.76
C ALA A 223 -1.90 5.56 9.58
N TYR A 224 -1.28 4.59 10.23
CA TYR A 224 -1.97 3.64 11.11
C TYR A 224 -1.18 3.34 12.38
N LEU A 225 -1.91 2.98 13.44
CA LEU A 225 -1.38 2.33 14.64
C LEU A 225 -2.08 0.97 14.82
N LEU A 226 -1.32 -0.08 15.10
CA LEU A 226 -1.86 -1.40 15.42
C LEU A 226 -2.39 -1.45 16.85
N THR A 227 -3.56 -2.07 17.01
CA THR A 227 -4.16 -2.38 18.31
C THR A 227 -4.13 -3.88 18.57
N VAL A 228 -4.04 -4.70 17.52
CA VAL A 228 -3.85 -6.15 17.60
C VAL A 228 -2.86 -6.66 16.54
N PRO A 229 -1.82 -7.41 16.93
CA PRO A 229 -1.28 -7.42 18.30
C PRO A 229 -0.79 -6.03 18.68
N GLU A 230 -0.79 -5.71 19.97
CA GLU A 230 -0.30 -4.40 20.46
C GLU A 230 1.19 -4.18 20.12
N GLU A 231 1.97 -5.25 20.13
CA GLU A 231 3.35 -5.26 19.65
C GLU A 231 3.47 -6.24 18.48
N PRO A 232 3.98 -5.81 17.32
CA PRO A 232 4.20 -6.70 16.18
C PRO A 232 5.10 -7.88 16.54
N ASP A 233 4.65 -9.08 16.18
CA ASP A 233 5.41 -10.31 16.31
C ASP A 233 6.04 -10.72 14.97
N ASP A 234 6.59 -11.93 14.87
CA ASP A 234 7.27 -12.43 13.67
C ASP A 234 6.37 -12.41 12.44
N VAL A 235 5.08 -12.75 12.58
CA VAL A 235 4.09 -12.65 11.49
C VAL A 235 4.04 -11.23 10.93
N GLN A 236 3.75 -10.23 11.76
CA GLN A 236 3.56 -8.85 11.31
C GLN A 236 4.87 -8.28 10.75
N LYS A 237 6.00 -8.57 11.40
CA LYS A 237 7.33 -8.15 10.95
C LYS A 237 7.69 -8.72 9.58
N ALA A 238 7.35 -9.99 9.32
CA ALA A 238 7.59 -10.62 8.01
C ALA A 238 6.86 -9.89 6.87
N PHE A 239 5.75 -9.21 7.19
CA PHE A 239 4.95 -8.43 6.26
C PHE A 239 5.27 -6.93 6.24
N ASN A 240 6.26 -6.48 7.02
CA ASN A 240 6.53 -5.06 7.31
C ASN A 240 5.31 -4.32 7.88
N ILE A 241 4.45 -5.02 8.62
CA ILE A 241 3.38 -4.42 9.39
C ILE A 241 3.99 -4.04 10.74
N MET A 242 4.17 -2.75 10.94
CA MET A 242 4.85 -2.19 12.12
C MET A 242 3.80 -1.74 13.13
N LYS A 243 4.22 -1.42 14.36
CA LYS A 243 3.30 -0.90 15.39
C LYS A 243 2.63 0.38 14.91
N GLU A 244 3.42 1.22 14.28
CA GLU A 244 3.00 2.46 13.64
C GLU A 244 3.73 2.63 12.31
N ALA A 245 3.02 3.15 11.30
CA ALA A 245 3.64 3.56 10.05
C ALA A 245 2.79 4.60 9.30
N SER A 246 3.49 5.45 8.56
CA SER A 246 2.94 6.40 7.58
C SER A 246 3.37 5.97 6.18
N ILE A 247 2.38 5.81 5.28
CA ILE A 247 2.57 5.40 3.89
C ILE A 247 1.99 6.48 3.00
N VAL A 248 2.82 7.07 2.13
CA VAL A 248 2.33 7.96 1.09
C VAL A 248 1.54 7.15 0.06
N LEU A 249 0.28 7.53 -0.11
CA LEU A 249 -0.68 6.88 -0.99
C LEU A 249 -1.02 7.79 -2.16
N SER A 250 -0.96 7.25 -3.38
CA SER A 250 -1.38 7.95 -4.60
C SER A 250 -2.22 7.04 -5.49
N VAL A 251 -3.18 7.63 -6.21
CA VAL A 251 -4.08 6.90 -7.12
C VAL A 251 -3.62 7.11 -8.56
N LYS A 252 -3.62 6.05 -9.36
CA LYS A 252 -3.28 6.10 -10.78
C LYS A 252 -4.48 6.52 -11.61
N ASN A 253 -4.19 7.24 -12.68
CA ASN A 253 -5.15 7.55 -13.73
C ASN A 253 -5.38 6.34 -14.65
N PRO A 254 -6.58 5.72 -14.69
CA PRO A 254 -6.84 4.51 -15.47
C PRO A 254 -6.74 4.72 -16.99
N LYS A 255 -6.80 5.98 -17.45
CA LYS A 255 -6.64 6.35 -18.87
C LYS A 255 -5.19 6.28 -19.35
N ILE A 256 -4.22 6.34 -18.44
CA ILE A 256 -2.80 6.30 -18.81
C ILE A 256 -2.31 4.85 -18.71
N SER A 257 -2.08 4.24 -19.88
CA SER A 257 -1.61 2.86 -19.97
C SER A 257 -0.17 2.72 -19.46
N GLN A 258 0.11 1.60 -18.79
CA GLN A 258 1.47 1.10 -18.60
C GLN A 258 1.54 -0.35 -19.07
N PRO A 259 2.65 -0.79 -19.67
CA PRO A 259 2.89 -2.20 -19.92
C PRO A 259 2.99 -2.95 -18.58
N ASN A 260 2.28 -4.07 -18.44
CA ASN A 260 2.62 -5.22 -17.58
C ASN A 260 2.90 -5.01 -16.08
N VAL A 261 2.38 -3.98 -15.41
CA VAL A 261 2.44 -3.89 -13.94
C VAL A 261 1.06 -4.10 -13.32
N GLY A 262 0.86 -5.26 -12.68
CA GLY A 262 -0.30 -5.55 -11.85
C GLY A 262 -1.54 -6.05 -12.61
N LEU A 263 -2.51 -5.17 -12.85
CA LEU A 263 -3.83 -5.54 -13.40
C LEU A 263 -3.80 -5.74 -14.91
N SER A 264 -4.66 -6.62 -15.42
CA SER A 264 -4.83 -6.78 -16.86
C SER A 264 -5.39 -5.51 -17.50
N SER A 265 -5.15 -5.29 -18.79
CA SER A 265 -5.67 -4.13 -19.51
C SER A 265 -7.20 -3.98 -19.48
N LYS A 266 -7.93 -5.05 -19.12
CA LYS A 266 -9.38 -5.11 -18.96
C LYS A 266 -9.86 -4.71 -17.56
N GLN A 267 -8.99 -4.72 -16.56
CA GLN A 267 -9.31 -4.41 -15.16
C GLN A 267 -8.82 -3.00 -14.84
N LYS A 268 -9.73 -2.03 -14.92
CA LYS A 268 -9.46 -0.62 -14.67
C LYS A 268 -10.61 -0.01 -13.87
N ALA A 269 -10.28 0.95 -13.00
CA ALA A 269 -11.29 1.73 -12.31
C ALA A 269 -12.15 2.51 -13.29
N ASP A 270 -13.47 2.49 -13.05
CA ASP A 270 -14.44 3.31 -13.76
C ASP A 270 -14.80 4.52 -12.91
N PHE A 271 -13.95 5.54 -12.96
CA PHE A 271 -14.15 6.77 -12.20
C PHE A 271 -15.21 7.66 -12.87
N PRO A 272 -16.19 8.21 -12.11
CA PRO A 272 -17.13 9.20 -12.64
C PRO A 272 -16.38 10.43 -13.14
N GLY A 273 -17.01 11.17 -14.06
CA GLY A 273 -16.40 12.33 -14.73
C GLY A 273 -15.71 13.31 -13.78
N LYS A 274 -16.35 13.66 -12.66
CA LYS A 274 -15.79 14.55 -11.63
C LYS A 274 -14.46 14.05 -11.05
N LEU A 275 -14.36 12.76 -10.71
CA LEU A 275 -13.12 12.17 -10.19
C LEU A 275 -12.08 12.04 -11.30
N GLN A 276 -12.51 11.65 -12.51
CA GLN A 276 -11.61 11.53 -13.65
C GLN A 276 -11.00 12.88 -14.07
N GLU A 277 -11.75 13.97 -13.98
CA GLU A 277 -11.29 15.34 -14.22
C GLU A 277 -10.27 15.81 -13.17
N GLY A 278 -10.37 15.31 -11.93
CA GLY A 278 -9.43 15.59 -10.84
C GLY A 278 -7.97 15.25 -11.16
N PHE A 279 -7.75 14.27 -12.04
CA PHE A 279 -6.42 13.92 -12.51
C PHE A 279 -5.74 15.05 -13.30
N ARG A 280 -6.48 15.86 -14.08
CA ARG A 280 -5.92 16.89 -14.97
C ARG A 280 -4.79 16.34 -15.85
N ASP A 281 -5.03 15.18 -16.47
CA ASP A 281 -4.07 14.42 -17.30
C ASP A 281 -2.79 13.94 -16.58
N ARG A 282 -2.70 14.12 -15.25
CA ARG A 282 -1.61 13.56 -14.46
C ARG A 282 -1.76 12.04 -14.37
N ARG A 283 -0.62 11.35 -14.28
CA ARG A 283 -0.55 9.90 -14.09
C ARG A 283 -0.96 9.49 -12.68
N TRP A 284 -0.50 10.24 -11.69
CA TRP A 284 -0.70 9.99 -10.28
C TRP A 284 -1.24 11.24 -9.60
N ILE A 285 -2.13 11.05 -8.62
CA ILE A 285 -2.61 12.11 -7.76
C ILE A 285 -2.63 11.65 -6.31
N ALA A 286 -2.40 12.59 -5.40
CA ALA A 286 -2.76 12.45 -4.00
C ALA A 286 -4.30 12.45 -3.83
N LEU A 287 -4.76 11.98 -2.68
CA LEU A 287 -6.17 11.95 -2.26
C LEU A 287 -6.63 13.26 -1.60
N GLU A 288 -5.80 14.31 -1.55
CA GLU A 288 -6.09 15.61 -0.91
C GLU A 288 -7.46 16.21 -1.28
N GLY A 289 -7.93 15.97 -2.50
CA GLY A 289 -9.23 16.46 -2.96
C GLY A 289 -10.42 15.61 -2.49
N THR A 290 -10.23 14.30 -2.31
CA THR A 290 -11.25 13.35 -1.81
C THR A 290 -10.66 11.94 -1.73
N THR A 291 -11.09 11.15 -0.76
CA THR A 291 -10.79 9.71 -0.67
C THR A 291 -11.75 8.83 -1.48
N GLU A 292 -12.75 9.42 -2.15
CA GLU A 292 -13.76 8.72 -2.94
C GLU A 292 -13.18 7.78 -4.01
N TYR A 293 -11.97 8.05 -4.51
CA TYR A 293 -11.27 7.18 -5.45
C TYR A 293 -11.16 5.72 -4.95
N LEU A 294 -11.08 5.52 -3.64
CA LEU A 294 -10.98 4.19 -3.03
C LEU A 294 -12.32 3.42 -3.05
N ASN A 295 -13.44 4.06 -3.40
CA ASN A 295 -14.74 3.39 -3.58
C ASN A 295 -14.84 2.57 -4.87
N TYR A 296 -13.84 2.64 -5.76
CA TYR A 296 -13.92 2.06 -7.10
C TYR A 296 -13.02 0.85 -7.22
N GLN A 297 -13.63 -0.28 -7.57
CA GLN A 297 -12.91 -1.51 -7.87
C GLN A 297 -11.88 -1.25 -8.98
N TYR A 298 -10.72 -1.90 -8.86
CA TYR A 298 -9.56 -1.75 -9.74
C TYR A 298 -8.91 -0.36 -9.72
N ALA A 299 -9.22 0.48 -8.73
CA ALA A 299 -8.41 1.68 -8.48
C ALA A 299 -7.00 1.25 -8.11
N GLU A 300 -6.06 1.58 -8.98
CA GLU A 300 -4.64 1.28 -8.87
C GLU A 300 -3.97 2.29 -7.93
N LEU A 301 -3.16 1.81 -6.99
CA LEU A 301 -2.54 2.59 -5.90
C LEU A 301 -1.02 2.43 -5.93
N MET A 302 -0.32 3.54 -5.71
CA MET A 302 1.10 3.56 -5.37
C MET A 302 1.23 3.83 -3.88
N MET A 303 2.02 3.00 -3.21
CA MET A 303 2.34 3.10 -1.79
C MET A 303 3.84 3.31 -1.65
N VAL A 304 4.23 4.34 -0.91
CA VAL A 304 5.63 4.63 -0.60
C VAL A 304 5.76 4.73 0.91
N GLY A 305 6.66 3.94 1.50
CA GLY A 305 6.94 4.05 2.93
C GLY A 305 7.52 5.43 3.23
N ALA A 306 6.95 6.15 4.21
CA ALA A 306 7.36 7.51 4.56
C ALA A 306 8.12 7.53 5.89
N THR A 307 7.44 7.25 7.00
CA THR A 307 8.05 7.28 8.35
C THR A 307 7.36 6.31 9.29
N GLN A 308 8.02 6.03 10.41
CA GLN A 308 7.39 5.41 11.59
C GLN A 308 7.15 6.44 12.70
N ASP A 309 7.80 7.60 12.68
CA ASP A 309 7.54 8.71 13.59
C ASP A 309 6.37 9.55 13.06
N ILE A 310 5.14 9.12 13.37
CA ILE A 310 3.92 9.74 12.85
C ILE A 310 3.68 11.10 13.52
N GLU A 311 3.85 11.20 14.83
CA GLU A 311 3.73 12.46 15.58
C GLU A 311 4.73 13.50 15.06
N GLY A 312 6.00 13.11 14.87
CA GLY A 312 7.03 13.99 14.34
C GLY A 312 6.78 14.48 12.91
N GLU A 313 6.13 13.67 12.06
CA GLU A 313 5.82 14.04 10.67
C GLU A 313 4.48 14.81 10.55
N LEU A 314 3.44 14.39 11.26
CA LEU A 314 2.07 14.87 11.08
C LEU A 314 1.60 15.83 12.19
N GLY A 315 2.39 16.01 13.26
CA GLY A 315 2.08 16.91 14.39
C GLY A 315 0.78 16.52 15.09
N ASP A 316 -0.10 17.49 15.35
CA ASP A 316 -1.41 17.30 15.98
C ASP A 316 -2.25 16.18 15.33
N VAL A 317 -2.06 15.93 14.03
CA VAL A 317 -2.74 14.84 13.32
C VAL A 317 -2.21 13.48 13.76
N GLY A 318 -0.92 13.36 14.03
CA GLY A 318 -0.32 12.16 14.64
C GLY A 318 -0.83 11.93 16.06
N GLU A 319 -0.85 12.98 16.89
CA GLU A 319 -1.39 12.92 18.27
C GLU A 319 -2.85 12.43 18.28
N GLU A 320 -3.69 12.93 17.38
CA GLU A 320 -5.08 12.48 17.25
C GLU A 320 -5.20 10.98 16.92
N LEU A 321 -4.24 10.42 16.17
CA LEU A 321 -4.24 8.99 15.83
C LEU A 321 -3.86 8.11 17.04
N GLU A 322 -2.98 8.59 17.92
CA GLU A 322 -2.67 7.92 19.19
C GLU A 322 -3.89 7.91 20.13
N GLU A 323 -4.64 9.01 20.18
CA GLU A 323 -5.91 9.05 20.94
C GLU A 323 -6.91 8.00 20.41
N MET A 324 -7.02 7.88 19.08
CA MET A 324 -7.85 6.85 18.43
C MET A 324 -7.40 5.44 18.82
N GLU A 325 -6.09 5.17 18.85
CA GLU A 325 -5.53 3.87 19.24
C GLU A 325 -5.90 3.53 20.69
N GLU A 326 -5.77 4.49 21.60
CA GLU A 326 -6.11 4.31 23.01
C GLU A 326 -7.62 4.08 23.26
N GLU A 327 -8.47 4.75 22.48
CA GLU A 327 -9.92 4.51 22.49
C GLU A 327 -10.27 3.11 21.98
N ASP A 328 -9.64 2.67 20.89
CA ASP A 328 -9.85 1.35 20.33
C ASP A 328 -9.35 0.24 21.28
N LYS A 329 -8.16 0.41 21.88
CA LYS A 329 -7.68 -0.49 22.95
C LYS A 329 -8.65 -0.59 24.12
N LYS A 330 -9.27 0.53 24.53
CA LYS A 330 -10.33 0.51 25.56
C LYS A 330 -11.52 -0.30 25.07
N HIS A 331 -11.96 -0.13 23.82
CA HIS A 331 -13.04 -0.92 23.25
C HIS A 331 -12.73 -2.43 23.23
N LEU A 332 -11.55 -2.80 22.74
CA LEU A 332 -11.05 -4.18 22.67
C LEU A 332 -11.00 -4.85 24.05
N ARG A 333 -10.63 -4.13 25.11
CA ARG A 333 -10.67 -4.65 26.49
C ARG A 333 -12.07 -5.07 26.94
N HIS A 334 -13.12 -4.46 26.40
CA HIS A 334 -14.52 -4.78 26.74
C HIS A 334 -15.11 -5.87 25.84
N VAL A 335 -14.83 -5.81 24.54
CA VAL A 335 -15.43 -6.74 23.55
C VAL A 335 -14.63 -8.03 23.39
N GLY A 336 -13.30 -7.94 23.50
CA GLY A 336 -12.34 -9.01 23.30
C GLY A 336 -11.77 -9.02 21.88
N VAL A 337 -10.45 -9.18 21.77
CA VAL A 337 -9.68 -9.15 20.51
C VAL A 337 -10.28 -10.03 19.42
N ASP A 338 -10.47 -11.32 19.70
CA ASP A 338 -11.02 -12.28 18.74
C ASP A 338 -12.46 -11.96 18.30
N LYS A 339 -13.18 -11.10 19.00
CA LYS A 339 -14.52 -10.71 18.58
C LYS A 339 -14.49 -9.47 17.70
N SER A 340 -13.54 -8.56 17.90
CA SER A 340 -13.46 -7.31 17.15
C SER A 340 -13.32 -7.56 15.64
N VAL A 341 -12.17 -8.06 15.16
CA VAL A 341 -11.98 -8.36 13.73
C VAL A 341 -13.05 -9.29 13.14
N PHE A 342 -13.56 -10.26 13.90
CA PHE A 342 -14.56 -11.20 13.38
C PHE A 342 -15.96 -10.59 13.29
N ASP A 343 -16.37 -9.78 14.27
CA ASP A 343 -17.66 -9.09 14.26
C ASP A 343 -17.61 -7.90 13.29
N GLU A 344 -16.52 -7.12 13.29
CA GLU A 344 -16.30 -5.92 12.47
C GLU A 344 -16.24 -6.24 10.98
N LEU A 345 -15.59 -7.34 10.60
CA LEU A 345 -15.47 -7.82 9.23
C LEU A 345 -16.53 -8.88 8.87
N ASN A 346 -17.41 -9.25 9.81
CA ASN A 346 -18.42 -10.29 9.68
C ASN A 346 -17.84 -11.64 9.20
N LEU A 347 -16.73 -12.06 9.82
CA LEU A 347 -16.05 -13.33 9.59
C LEU A 347 -16.56 -14.40 10.55
N ALA A 348 -16.75 -15.62 10.06
CA ALA A 348 -17.10 -16.75 10.91
C ALA A 348 -15.84 -17.29 11.61
N LYS A 349 -15.77 -17.20 12.94
CA LYS A 349 -14.62 -17.70 13.73
C LYS A 349 -14.28 -19.18 13.51
N LYS A 350 -15.25 -19.98 13.10
CA LYS A 350 -15.05 -21.40 12.77
C LYS A 350 -14.40 -21.62 11.40
N GLU A 351 -14.46 -20.63 10.52
CA GLU A 351 -13.97 -20.71 9.13
C GLU A 351 -12.60 -20.04 8.97
N HIS A 352 -12.22 -19.13 9.87
CA HIS A 352 -10.95 -18.40 9.81
C HIS A 352 -10.11 -18.60 11.07
N PRO A 353 -8.87 -19.14 10.97
CA PRO A 353 -7.97 -19.32 12.13
C PRO A 353 -7.62 -18.02 12.85
N THR A 354 -7.59 -18.04 14.19
CA THR A 354 -7.20 -16.88 15.04
C THR A 354 -5.72 -16.83 15.38
N LYS A 355 -5.05 -17.99 15.43
CA LYS A 355 -3.60 -18.11 15.66
C LYS A 355 -2.74 -17.14 14.86
N PRO A 356 -3.05 -16.77 13.60
CA PRO A 356 -2.19 -15.91 12.80
C PRO A 356 -2.00 -14.48 13.31
N LEU A 357 -2.74 -14.06 14.34
CA LEU A 357 -2.51 -12.81 15.06
C LEU A 357 -1.22 -12.85 15.92
N GLN A 358 -0.75 -14.04 16.32
CA GLN A 358 0.40 -14.25 17.21
C GLN A 358 1.12 -15.54 16.81
N GLY A 359 2.40 -15.50 16.42
CA GLY A 359 3.12 -16.73 16.09
C GLY A 359 4.53 -16.54 15.54
N ASP A 360 5.35 -17.56 15.74
CA ASP A 360 6.73 -17.66 15.25
C ASP A 360 6.73 -18.07 13.77
N TRP A 361 7.35 -17.25 12.91
CA TRP A 361 7.67 -17.59 11.52
C TRP A 361 9.15 -17.92 11.47
N ALA A 362 9.50 -19.20 11.63
CA ALA A 362 10.88 -19.67 11.79
C ALA A 362 11.60 -19.93 10.46
#